data_AF-A0A7W2XA36-F1
#
_entry.id   AF-A0A7W2XA36-F1
#
_cell.length_a   1.000
_cell.length_b   1.000
_cell.length_c   1.000
_cell.angle_alpha   90.00
_cell.angle_beta   90.00
_cell.angle_gamma   90.00
#
_symmetry.space_group_name_H-M   'P 1'
#
loop_
_entity.id
_entity.type
_entity.pdbx_description
1 polymer ?
#
loop_
_entity_poly.entity_id
_entity_poly.type
_entity_poly.pdbx_seq_one_letter_code
_entity_poly.pdbx_strand_id
1 'polypeptide(L)'
;MLKIIIAVIPAFILSLTAFSASAAQLPESLMDKDNPGQEYWCQGNDINTTICSLTDVSDDRKFALIQDLPGPACEDLSFGVIDLVFNTGLNISYDGGDCKGDVKAGFVRGTKDNALYVKIVRGSKTLRLYKVQTGF
;
A
#
# COMPACT_ATOMS: atom_id res chain seq x y z
N MET A 1 14.78 8.23 62.05
CA MET A 1 13.81 7.19 61.64
C MET A 1 13.67 7.24 60.14
N LEU A 2 14.10 6.18 59.46
CA LEU A 2 14.15 6.04 58.00
C LEU A 2 12.74 5.73 57.47
N LYS A 3 12.21 6.54 56.55
CA LYS A 3 10.98 6.22 55.79
C LYS A 3 11.39 5.88 54.35
N ILE A 4 11.50 4.59 54.05
CA ILE A 4 11.67 4.09 52.69
C ILE A 4 10.29 4.15 52.03
N ILE A 5 10.10 5.09 51.10
CA ILE A 5 8.93 5.13 50.22
C ILE A 5 9.25 4.19 49.06
N ILE A 6 8.66 3.00 49.06
CA ILE A 6 8.72 2.07 47.93
C ILE A 6 7.79 2.64 46.85
N ALA A 7 8.36 3.38 45.89
CA ALA A 7 7.64 3.79 44.70
C ALA A 7 7.48 2.56 43.79
N VAL A 8 6.28 2.00 43.76
CA VAL A 8 5.91 0.91 42.84
C VAL A 8 5.78 1.52 41.46
N ILE A 9 6.78 1.30 40.59
CA ILE A 9 6.71 1.63 39.17
C ILE A 9 5.72 0.64 38.54
N PRO A 10 4.56 1.06 38.00
CA PRO A 10 3.80 0.17 37.16
C PRO A 10 4.58 0.02 35.85
N ALA A 11 5.17 -1.16 35.65
CA ALA A 11 5.70 -1.55 34.35
C ALA A 11 4.55 -1.51 33.35
N PHE A 12 4.47 -0.42 32.58
CA PHE A 12 3.55 -0.29 31.48
C PHE A 12 4.04 -1.22 30.38
N ILE A 13 3.58 -2.47 30.43
CA ILE A 13 3.78 -3.45 29.36
C ILE A 13 3.00 -2.93 28.16
N LEU A 14 3.67 -2.20 27.28
CA LEU A 14 3.20 -1.92 25.92
C LEU A 14 3.02 -3.27 25.25
N SER A 15 1.80 -3.77 25.35
CA SER A 15 1.33 -4.93 24.62
C SER A 15 1.40 -4.53 23.15
N LEU A 16 2.48 -4.92 22.48
CA LEU A 16 2.52 -4.98 21.03
C LEU A 16 1.39 -5.93 20.63
N THR A 17 0.23 -5.39 20.33
CA THR A 17 -0.76 -6.12 19.55
C THR A 17 -0.08 -6.39 18.23
N ALA A 18 0.41 -7.61 18.05
CA ALA A 18 0.73 -8.13 16.75
C ALA A 18 -0.56 -8.01 15.94
N PHE A 19 -0.63 -6.98 15.08
CA PHE A 19 -1.67 -6.88 14.09
C PHE A 19 -1.48 -8.10 13.22
N SER A 20 -2.32 -9.12 13.41
CA SER A 20 -2.62 -10.06 12.36
C SER A 20 -3.17 -9.21 11.23
N ALA A 21 -2.28 -8.82 10.31
CA ALA A 21 -2.67 -8.40 8.99
C ALA A 21 -3.41 -9.61 8.40
N SER A 22 -4.73 -9.66 8.61
CA SER A 22 -5.57 -10.27 7.59
C SER A 22 -5.15 -9.56 6.32
N ALA A 23 -4.41 -10.25 5.46
CA ALA A 23 -4.22 -9.81 4.09
C ALA A 23 -5.61 -9.42 3.62
N ALA A 24 -5.82 -8.14 3.30
CA ALA A 24 -7.09 -7.72 2.76
C ALA A 24 -7.35 -8.65 1.58
N GLN A 25 -8.39 -9.47 1.67
CA GLN A 25 -8.73 -10.40 0.60
C GLN A 25 -9.16 -9.52 -0.57
N LEU A 26 -8.32 -9.43 -1.60
CA LEU A 26 -8.67 -8.68 -2.79
C LEU A 26 -9.88 -9.33 -3.47
N PRO A 27 -10.76 -8.55 -4.11
CA PRO A 27 -11.89 -9.09 -4.86
C PRO A 27 -11.40 -10.08 -5.94
N GLU A 28 -12.14 -11.18 -6.13
CA GLU A 28 -11.79 -12.19 -7.16
C GLU A 28 -11.72 -11.59 -8.56
N SER A 29 -12.63 -10.68 -8.89
CA SER A 29 -12.60 -9.86 -10.10
C SER A 29 -12.92 -8.42 -9.75
N LEU A 30 -12.23 -7.49 -10.42
CA LEU A 30 -12.38 -6.06 -10.26
C LEU A 30 -12.14 -5.35 -11.59
N MET A 31 -12.80 -4.22 -11.81
CA MET A 31 -12.80 -3.52 -13.10
C MET A 31 -11.64 -2.54 -13.20
N ASP A 32 -11.10 -2.37 -14.41
CA ASP A 32 -10.20 -1.26 -14.71
C ASP A 32 -11.00 0.04 -14.67
N LYS A 33 -10.57 0.95 -13.79
CA LYS A 33 -11.18 2.26 -13.63
C LYS A 33 -11.09 3.11 -14.91
N ASP A 34 -9.95 3.06 -15.61
CA ASP A 34 -9.71 3.89 -16.78
C ASP A 34 -10.32 3.25 -18.04
N ASN A 35 -10.66 1.96 -17.99
CA ASN A 35 -11.26 1.21 -19.09
C ASN A 35 -12.52 0.44 -18.62
N PRO A 36 -13.66 1.12 -18.40
CA PRO A 36 -14.88 0.48 -17.91
C PRO A 36 -15.31 -0.72 -18.76
N GLY A 37 -15.58 -1.85 -18.10
CA GLY A 37 -15.94 -3.11 -18.77
C GLY A 37 -14.74 -4.01 -19.12
N GLN A 38 -13.51 -3.56 -18.86
CA GLN A 38 -12.32 -4.40 -18.87
C GLN A 38 -12.01 -4.86 -17.44
N GLU A 39 -11.56 -6.11 -17.31
CA GLU A 39 -11.00 -6.58 -16.06
C GLU A 39 -9.66 -5.89 -15.80
N TYR A 40 -9.45 -5.54 -14.54
CA TYR A 40 -8.16 -5.03 -14.12
C TYR A 40 -7.11 -6.14 -14.11
N TRP A 41 -5.87 -5.81 -14.44
CA TRP A 41 -4.79 -6.76 -14.68
C TRP A 41 -4.30 -7.53 -13.45
N CYS A 42 -4.64 -7.08 -12.25
CA CYS A 42 -4.24 -7.72 -10.99
C CYS A 42 -5.44 -7.81 -10.05
N GLN A 43 -5.94 -9.02 -9.86
CA GLN A 43 -7.12 -9.33 -9.06
C GLN A 43 -6.76 -10.30 -7.93
N GLY A 44 -7.74 -10.65 -7.09
CA GLY A 44 -7.49 -11.51 -5.93
C GLY A 44 -6.91 -12.88 -6.27
N ASN A 45 -7.28 -13.45 -7.41
CA ASN A 45 -6.74 -14.73 -7.88
C ASN A 45 -5.32 -14.59 -8.47
N ASP A 46 -4.90 -13.38 -8.81
CA ASP A 46 -3.58 -13.09 -9.39
C ASP A 46 -2.53 -12.74 -8.32
N ILE A 47 -2.96 -12.44 -7.10
CA ILE A 47 -2.06 -12.06 -6.02
C ILE A 47 -1.16 -13.21 -5.60
N ASN A 48 0.13 -12.91 -5.46
CA ASN A 48 1.19 -13.86 -5.12
C ASN A 48 1.35 -14.98 -6.18
N THR A 49 0.78 -14.77 -7.37
CA THR A 49 1.14 -15.53 -8.56
C THR A 49 2.31 -14.83 -9.28
N THR A 50 2.58 -15.21 -10.53
CA THR A 50 3.57 -14.56 -11.39
C THR A 50 3.07 -13.25 -12.03
N ILE A 51 1.91 -12.73 -11.64
CA ILE A 51 1.30 -11.53 -12.22
C ILE A 51 1.55 -10.30 -11.35
N CYS A 52 1.17 -10.37 -10.07
CA CYS A 52 1.27 -9.23 -9.16
C CYS A 52 1.39 -9.65 -7.70
N SER A 53 1.76 -8.70 -6.85
CA SER A 53 1.80 -8.89 -5.39
C SER A 53 1.13 -7.74 -4.65
N LEU A 54 0.61 -8.04 -3.47
CA LEU A 54 0.08 -7.06 -2.54
C LEU A 54 1.25 -6.42 -1.77
N THR A 55 1.42 -5.11 -1.90
CA THR A 55 2.50 -4.37 -1.26
C THR A 55 2.07 -3.77 0.08
N ASP A 56 0.86 -3.22 0.16
CA ASP A 56 0.37 -2.52 1.34
C ASP A 56 -1.17 -2.45 1.38
N VAL A 57 -1.74 -2.20 2.55
CA VAL A 57 -3.17 -1.94 2.73
C VAL A 57 -3.31 -0.67 3.56
N SER A 58 -4.13 0.25 3.08
CA SER A 58 -4.43 1.49 3.79
C SER A 58 -4.92 1.25 5.22
N ASP A 59 -4.63 2.19 6.11
CA ASP A 59 -5.04 2.17 7.53
C ASP A 59 -6.56 2.05 7.73
N ASP A 60 -7.36 2.64 6.83
CA ASP A 60 -8.82 2.53 6.80
C ASP A 60 -9.34 1.27 6.08
N ARG A 61 -8.43 0.44 5.53
CA ARG A 61 -8.70 -0.80 4.80
C ARG A 61 -9.62 -0.63 3.59
N LYS A 62 -9.74 0.58 3.05
CA LYS A 62 -10.54 0.84 1.83
C LYS A 62 -9.74 0.68 0.56
N PHE A 63 -8.42 0.71 0.68
CA PHE A 63 -7.51 0.63 -0.45
C PHE A 63 -6.43 -0.41 -0.22
N ALA A 64 -6.10 -1.10 -1.30
CA ALA A 64 -4.93 -1.95 -1.39
C ALA A 64 -3.95 -1.38 -2.43
N LEU A 65 -2.66 -1.51 -2.14
CA LEU A 65 -1.58 -1.15 -3.02
C LEU A 65 -0.96 -2.43 -3.56
N ILE A 66 -0.88 -2.52 -4.87
CA ILE A 66 -0.27 -3.65 -5.58
C ILE A 66 0.93 -3.18 -6.37
N GLN A 67 1.77 -4.14 -6.74
CA GLN A 67 2.85 -3.98 -7.68
C GLN A 67 2.87 -5.11 -8.69
N ASP A 68 3.43 -4.85 -9.86
CA ASP A 68 3.77 -5.90 -10.83
C ASP A 68 5.03 -6.67 -10.39
N LEU A 69 5.49 -7.55 -11.27
CA LEU A 69 6.80 -8.18 -11.17
C LEU A 69 7.80 -7.46 -12.09
N PRO A 70 9.08 -7.39 -11.69
CA PRO A 70 10.10 -6.75 -12.51
C PRO A 70 10.26 -7.50 -13.83
N GLY A 71 10.23 -6.76 -14.94
CA GLY A 71 10.38 -7.31 -16.28
C GLY A 71 11.85 -7.37 -16.72
N PRO A 72 12.20 -8.22 -17.70
CA PRO A 72 13.56 -8.29 -18.23
C PRO A 72 13.99 -7.00 -18.97
N ALA A 73 13.03 -6.16 -19.36
CA ALA A 73 13.29 -4.89 -20.05
C ALA A 73 13.52 -3.72 -19.08
N CYS A 74 12.96 -3.78 -17.87
CA CYS A 74 13.06 -2.72 -16.86
C CYS A 74 12.77 -3.32 -15.48
N GLU A 75 13.71 -3.11 -14.55
CA GLU A 75 13.60 -3.62 -13.17
C GLU A 75 12.70 -2.76 -12.28
N ASP A 76 12.29 -1.57 -12.74
CA ASP A 76 11.38 -0.71 -12.00
C ASP A 76 9.95 -1.24 -12.10
N LEU A 77 9.28 -1.31 -10.95
CA LEU A 77 7.95 -1.92 -10.81
C LEU A 77 6.83 -0.93 -11.16
N SER A 78 5.78 -1.38 -11.80
CA SER A 78 4.52 -0.64 -11.88
C SER A 78 3.72 -0.79 -10.59
N PHE A 79 2.95 0.24 -10.23
CA PHE A 79 2.10 0.22 -9.04
C PHE A 79 0.65 0.53 -9.39
N GLY A 80 -0.27 -0.11 -8.68
CA GLY A 80 -1.70 0.12 -8.80
C GLY A 80 -2.37 0.29 -7.46
N VAL A 81 -3.45 1.06 -7.41
CA VAL A 81 -4.36 1.15 -6.26
C VAL A 81 -5.64 0.43 -6.59
N ILE A 82 -6.08 -0.44 -5.68
CA ILE A 82 -7.41 -1.05 -5.74
C ILE A 82 -8.28 -0.36 -4.70
N ASP A 83 -9.40 0.20 -5.14
CA ASP A 83 -10.50 0.65 -4.30
C ASP A 83 -11.36 -0.57 -3.94
N LEU A 84 -11.26 -1.01 -2.68
CA LEU A 84 -11.96 -2.17 -2.14
C LEU A 84 -13.44 -1.88 -1.86
N VAL A 85 -13.85 -0.60 -1.88
CA VAL A 85 -15.25 -0.21 -1.71
C VAL A 85 -16.00 -0.35 -3.03
N PHE A 86 -15.34 -0.04 -4.15
CA PHE A 86 -15.96 -0.03 -5.47
C PHE A 86 -15.51 -1.17 -6.39
N ASN A 87 -14.56 -2.01 -5.95
CA ASN A 87 -13.96 -3.08 -6.75
C ASN A 87 -13.43 -2.56 -8.09
N THR A 88 -12.65 -1.48 -8.01
CA THR A 88 -12.00 -0.87 -9.18
C THR A 88 -10.51 -0.72 -8.94
N GLY A 89 -9.71 -1.02 -9.95
CA GLY A 89 -8.26 -0.86 -9.95
C GLY A 89 -7.81 0.31 -10.81
N LEU A 90 -6.74 0.97 -10.42
CA LEU A 90 -6.15 2.10 -11.14
C LEU A 90 -4.63 2.01 -11.13
N ASN A 91 -4.02 2.20 -12.30
CA ASN A 91 -2.57 2.28 -12.43
C ASN A 91 -2.06 3.66 -12.00
N ILE A 92 -1.01 3.68 -11.17
CA ILE A 92 -0.36 4.92 -10.77
C ILE A 92 0.73 5.25 -11.79
N SER A 93 0.45 6.20 -12.67
CA SER A 93 1.49 6.74 -13.53
C SER A 93 2.57 7.46 -12.70
N TYR A 94 3.80 7.01 -12.88
CA TYR A 94 5.01 7.70 -12.49
C TYR A 94 6.05 7.52 -13.60
N ASP A 95 7.11 8.30 -13.61
CA ASP A 95 8.09 8.39 -14.71
C ASP A 95 8.98 7.13 -14.85
N GLY A 96 8.47 5.94 -14.54
CA GLY A 96 9.11 4.63 -14.69
C GLY A 96 10.41 4.43 -13.94
N GLY A 97 10.99 5.48 -13.33
CA GLY A 97 12.37 5.49 -12.89
C GLY A 97 13.37 5.40 -14.06
N ASP A 98 14.65 5.28 -13.71
CA ASP A 98 15.75 5.10 -14.68
C ASP A 98 15.96 3.62 -15.11
N CYS A 99 14.98 2.74 -14.91
CA CYS A 99 15.09 1.27 -15.01
C CYS A 99 16.24 0.69 -14.19
N LYS A 100 16.34 1.09 -12.91
CA LYS A 100 17.43 0.67 -12.00
C LYS A 100 16.98 -0.21 -10.83
N GLY A 101 15.70 -0.55 -10.77
CA GLY A 101 15.11 -1.28 -9.66
C GLY A 101 15.03 -0.46 -8.38
N ASP A 102 14.85 -1.17 -7.27
CA ASP A 102 14.74 -0.65 -5.91
C ASP A 102 13.66 0.43 -5.69
N VAL A 103 12.66 0.47 -6.59
CA VAL A 103 11.50 1.32 -6.42
C VAL A 103 10.53 0.67 -5.45
N LYS A 104 10.06 1.44 -4.46
CA LYS A 104 9.10 0.99 -3.46
C LYS A 104 7.95 1.96 -3.38
N ALA A 105 6.77 1.44 -3.09
CA ALA A 105 5.58 2.23 -2.85
C ALA A 105 4.96 1.86 -1.50
N GLY A 106 4.26 2.81 -0.90
CA GLY A 106 3.51 2.60 0.34
C GLY A 106 2.50 3.71 0.58
N PHE A 107 1.51 3.42 1.41
CA PHE A 107 0.53 4.43 1.81
C PHE A 107 1.11 5.39 2.84
N VAL A 108 0.81 6.68 2.68
CA VAL A 108 1.14 7.72 3.65
C VAL A 108 -0.02 8.71 3.78
N ARG A 109 -0.18 9.31 4.96
CA ARG A 109 -1.15 10.38 5.20
C ARG A 109 -0.48 11.74 5.02
N GLY A 110 -1.16 12.64 4.30
CA GLY A 110 -0.72 14.03 4.15
C GLY A 110 -0.78 14.78 5.48
N THR A 111 0.29 15.47 5.86
CA THR A 111 0.33 16.20 7.15
C THR A 111 -0.59 17.41 7.20
N LYS A 112 -0.99 17.95 6.04
CA LYS A 112 -1.83 19.17 5.93
C LYS A 112 -3.32 18.86 5.77
N ASP A 113 -3.66 17.85 4.99
CA ASP A 113 -5.05 17.55 4.61
C ASP A 113 -5.53 16.17 5.10
N ASN A 114 -4.66 15.40 5.76
CA ASN A 114 -4.90 14.03 6.20
C ASN A 114 -5.39 13.09 5.08
N ALA A 115 -5.21 13.47 3.82
CA ALA A 115 -5.58 12.64 2.69
C ALA A 115 -4.63 11.44 2.58
N LEU A 116 -5.15 10.35 2.03
CA LEU A 116 -4.35 9.17 1.72
C LEU A 116 -3.56 9.41 0.44
N TYR A 117 -2.28 9.08 0.46
CA TYR A 117 -1.40 9.14 -0.70
C TYR A 117 -0.67 7.82 -0.87
N VAL A 118 -0.33 7.49 -2.11
CA VAL A 118 0.72 6.52 -2.41
C VAL A 118 2.02 7.28 -2.64
N LYS A 119 3.05 6.95 -1.87
CA LYS A 119 4.38 7.51 -2.02
C LYS A 119 5.28 6.48 -2.70
N ILE A 120 5.76 6.80 -3.90
CA ILE A 120 6.70 5.98 -4.66
C ILE A 120 8.09 6.58 -4.50
N VAL A 121 9.06 5.76 -4.07
CA VAL A 121 10.43 6.18 -3.75
C VAL A 121 11.46 5.25 -4.37
N ARG A 122 12.66 5.80 -4.62
CA ARG A 122 13.89 5.04 -4.82
C ARG A 122 14.92 5.55 -3.83
N GLY A 123 15.33 4.71 -2.88
CA GLY A 123 16.12 5.17 -1.73
C GLY A 123 15.42 6.32 -1.02
N SER A 124 16.08 7.48 -0.92
CA SER A 124 15.52 8.70 -0.33
C SER A 124 14.77 9.61 -1.33
N LYS A 125 14.90 9.36 -2.64
CA LYS A 125 14.26 10.19 -3.68
C LYS A 125 12.78 9.81 -3.79
N THR A 126 11.90 10.80 -3.65
CA THR A 126 10.47 10.62 -3.99
C THR A 126 10.30 10.76 -5.49
N LEU A 127 9.80 9.71 -6.14
CA LEU A 127 9.49 9.69 -7.57
C LEU A 127 8.06 10.18 -7.83
N ARG A 128 7.13 9.83 -6.93
CA ARG A 128 5.72 10.23 -7.03
C ARG A 128 5.08 10.32 -5.65
N LEU A 129 4.17 11.27 -5.51
CA LEU A 129 3.20 11.32 -4.42
C LEU A 129 1.81 11.43 -5.05
N TYR A 130 1.10 10.31 -5.12
CA TYR A 130 -0.20 10.21 -5.77
C TYR A 130 -1.32 10.31 -4.74
N LYS A 131 -2.27 11.23 -4.91
CA LYS A 131 -3.40 11.39 -3.99
C LYS A 131 -4.45 10.33 -4.29
N VAL A 132 -4.73 9.46 -3.33
CA VAL A 132 -5.73 8.40 -3.45
C VAL A 132 -7.13 9.00 -3.32
N GLN A 133 -8.05 8.41 -4.05
CA GLN A 133 -9.33 8.98 -4.38
C GLN A 133 -10.31 7.78 -4.47
N THR A 134 -11.49 7.86 -3.80
CA THR A 134 -12.53 6.79 -3.82
C THR A 134 -13.56 7.00 -4.92
N GLY A 135 -14.09 5.93 -5.51
CA GLY A 135 -15.43 5.88 -6.11
C GLY A 135 -15.71 6.88 -7.23
N PHE A 136 -15.14 6.64 -8.41
CA PHE A 136 -15.37 7.43 -9.62
C PHE A 136 -15.96 6.58 -10.72
#